data_AF-A0A7C4RGN4-F1
#
_entry.id   AF-A0A7C4RGN4-F1
#
_cell.length_a   1.000
_cell.length_b   1.000
_cell.length_c   1.000
_cell.angle_alpha   90.00
_cell.angle_beta   90.00
_cell.angle_gamma   90.00
#
_symmetry.space_group_name_H-M   'P 1'
#
loop_
_entity.id
_entity.type
_entity.pdbx_description
1 polymer ?
#
loop_
_entity_poly.entity_id
_entity_poly.type
_entity_poly.pdbx_seq_one_letter_code
_entity_poly.pdbx_strand_id
1 'polypeptide(L)'
;MKVLVKDNRILKFGKEIDPKAAHGEYIGLAKFGLKDAIVIFDCMEKLLDKGRTDIWYENAINYVLGEKDAFGVYTNGLPWIEIDTPQDYVKAVKEAYPQILRALTKNEKWDVVTIY
;
A
#
# COMPACT_ATOMS: atom_id res chain seq x y z
N MET A 1 -6.02 -1.87 4.89
CA MET A 1 -4.98 -1.71 5.95
C MET A 1 -4.89 -0.22 6.30
N LYS A 2 -5.00 0.22 7.56
CA LYS A 2 -4.96 1.67 7.87
C LYS A 2 -3.53 2.16 8.04
N VAL A 3 -3.32 3.46 7.83
CA VAL A 3 -2.00 4.10 7.89
C VAL A 3 -2.04 5.29 8.86
N LEU A 4 -1.03 5.36 9.73
CA LEU A 4 -0.75 6.53 10.55
C LEU A 4 0.43 7.30 9.96
N VAL A 5 0.27 8.61 9.77
CA VAL A 5 1.28 9.50 9.22
C VAL A 5 1.58 10.61 10.23
N LYS A 6 2.85 11.01 10.33
CA LYS A 6 3.27 12.18 11.11
C LYS A 6 4.44 12.86 10.39
N ASP A 7 4.39 14.19 10.28
CA ASP A 7 5.44 14.99 9.65
C ASP A 7 5.81 14.46 8.24
N ASN A 8 4.77 14.11 7.46
CA ASN A 8 4.84 13.51 6.13
C ASN A 8 5.41 12.07 6.06
N ARG A 9 5.81 11.48 7.18
CA ARG A 9 6.35 10.12 7.26
C ARG A 9 5.30 9.11 7.72
N ILE A 10 5.26 7.95 7.09
CA ILE A 10 4.47 6.82 7.56
C ILE A 10 5.08 6.30 8.86
N LEU A 11 4.27 6.28 9.92
CA LEU A 11 4.69 5.75 11.23
C LEU A 11 4.33 4.28 11.38
N LYS A 12 3.15 3.87 10.88
CA LYS A 12 2.61 2.54 11.11
C LYS A 12 1.50 2.18 10.13
N PHE A 13 1.48 0.91 9.75
CA PHE A 13 0.35 0.21 9.15
C PHE A 13 -0.35 -0.68 10.20
N GLY A 14 -1.69 -0.76 10.17
CA GLY A 14 -2.40 -1.68 11.06
C GLY A 14 -3.89 -1.77 10.79
N LYS A 15 -4.50 -2.93 11.05
CA LYS A 15 -5.97 -3.07 11.05
C LYS A 15 -6.59 -2.55 12.35
N GLU A 16 -5.80 -2.56 13.41
CA GLU A 16 -6.12 -2.14 14.78
C GLU A 16 -6.08 -0.64 15.01
N ILE A 17 -5.55 0.14 14.06
CA ILE A 17 -5.55 1.61 14.15
C ILE A 17 -7.01 2.10 14.16
N ASP A 18 -7.35 3.00 15.09
CA ASP A 18 -8.67 3.64 15.12
C ASP A 18 -8.93 4.36 13.78
N PRO A 19 -10.04 4.06 13.06
CA PRO A 19 -10.41 4.80 11.85
C PRO A 19 -10.40 6.32 12.01
N LYS A 20 -10.72 6.86 13.20
CA LYS A 20 -10.72 8.31 13.47
C LYS A 20 -9.32 8.90 13.58
N ALA A 21 -8.32 8.07 13.90
CA ALA A 21 -6.92 8.47 14.01
C ALA A 21 -6.10 8.13 12.74
N ALA A 22 -6.66 7.30 11.85
CA ALA A 22 -6.02 6.93 10.60
C ALA A 22 -6.00 8.13 9.63
N HIS A 23 -4.88 8.26 8.91
CA HIS A 23 -4.71 9.30 7.88
C HIS A 23 -5.08 8.80 6.47
N GLY A 24 -5.30 7.50 6.33
CA GLY A 24 -5.71 6.88 5.09
C GLY A 24 -5.67 5.36 5.16
N GLU A 25 -5.92 4.73 4.02
CA GLU A 25 -5.80 3.30 3.83
C GLU A 25 -4.72 3.00 2.80
N TYR A 26 -3.88 2.01 3.13
CA TYR A 26 -2.90 1.46 2.21
C TYR A 26 -3.61 0.58 1.19
N ILE A 27 -3.38 0.87 -0.09
CA ILE A 27 -4.09 0.30 -1.23
C ILE A 27 -3.46 -0.99 -1.77
N GLY A 28 -2.45 -1.54 -1.08
CA GLY A 28 -1.72 -2.73 -1.52
C GLY A 28 -0.63 -2.47 -2.57
N LEU A 29 -0.32 -1.19 -2.87
CA LEU A 29 0.75 -0.81 -3.80
C LEU A 29 1.82 0.01 -3.09
N ALA A 30 3.05 -0.51 -3.07
CA ALA A 30 4.21 0.19 -2.54
C ALA A 30 5.38 0.08 -3.52
N LYS A 31 6.26 1.09 -3.45
CA LYS A 31 7.51 1.12 -4.19
C LYS A 31 8.68 1.15 -3.20
N PHE A 32 9.67 0.31 -3.45
CA PHE A 32 10.87 0.19 -2.63
C PHE A 32 12.11 0.41 -3.48
N GLY A 33 13.08 1.15 -2.93
CA GLY A 33 14.43 1.15 -3.48
C GLY A 33 15.09 -0.21 -3.23
N LEU A 34 16.07 -0.59 -4.05
CA LEU A 34 16.72 -1.91 -3.98
C LEU A 34 17.26 -2.22 -2.57
N LYS A 35 17.95 -1.26 -1.94
CA LYS A 35 18.54 -1.44 -0.61
C LYS A 35 17.48 -1.65 0.47
N ASP A 36 16.35 -0.95 0.38
CA ASP A 36 15.28 -1.05 1.37
C ASP A 36 14.46 -2.31 1.17
N ALA A 37 14.26 -2.73 -0.09
CA ALA A 37 13.63 -4.01 -0.42
C ALA A 37 14.39 -5.18 0.21
N ILE A 38 15.73 -5.22 0.07
CA ILE A 38 16.56 -6.26 0.69
C ILE A 38 16.32 -6.33 2.20
N VAL A 39 16.35 -5.19 2.90
CA VAL A 39 16.13 -5.14 4.35
C VAL A 39 14.72 -5.63 4.72
N ILE A 40 13.70 -5.30 3.93
CA ILE A 40 12.33 -5.76 4.14
C ILE A 40 12.21 -7.28 3.94
N PHE A 41 12.78 -7.82 2.86
CA PHE A 41 12.77 -9.26 2.59
C PHE A 41 13.54 -10.05 3.66
N ASP A 42 14.71 -9.57 4.08
CA ASP A 42 15.46 -10.16 5.21
C ASP A 42 14.64 -10.16 6.50
N CYS A 43 13.83 -9.11 6.73
CA CYS A 43 12.92 -9.05 7.87
C CYS A 43 11.80 -10.09 7.74
N MET A 44 11.21 -10.25 6.55
CA MET A 44 10.21 -11.28 6.28
C MET A 44 10.76 -12.69 6.49
N GLU A 45 11.96 -13.01 5.98
CA GLU A 45 12.62 -14.30 6.20
C GLU A 45 12.79 -14.60 7.69
N LYS A 46 13.32 -13.62 8.46
CA LYS A 46 13.46 -13.77 9.92
C LYS A 46 12.13 -13.99 10.66
N LEU A 47 11.02 -13.44 10.15
CA LEU A 47 9.69 -13.67 10.71
C LEU A 47 9.20 -15.09 10.40
N LEU A 48 9.40 -15.54 9.17
CA LEU A 48 9.06 -16.90 8.73
C LEU A 48 9.87 -17.95 9.50
N ASP A 49 11.18 -17.76 9.68
CA ASP A 49 12.06 -18.64 10.46
C ASP A 49 11.62 -18.77 11.92
N LYS A 50 10.99 -17.72 12.46
CA LYS A 50 10.39 -17.71 13.81
C LYS A 50 8.97 -18.29 13.84
N GLY A 51 8.50 -18.86 12.75
CA GLY A 51 7.16 -19.45 12.62
C GLY A 51 6.03 -18.40 12.57
N ARG A 52 6.33 -17.14 12.28
CA ARG A 52 5.32 -16.06 12.20
C ARG A 52 4.72 -16.03 10.80
N THR A 53 3.89 -17.02 10.50
CA THR A 53 3.27 -17.21 9.18
C THR A 53 1.85 -16.66 9.07
N ASP A 54 1.18 -16.41 10.19
CA ASP A 54 -0.20 -15.89 10.26
C ASP A 54 -0.22 -14.38 10.56
N ILE A 55 0.56 -13.61 9.81
CA ILE A 55 0.65 -12.14 9.94
C ILE A 55 0.72 -11.47 8.57
N TRP A 56 0.32 -10.20 8.53
CA TRP A 56 0.37 -9.36 7.32
C TRP A 56 1.82 -9.01 6.95
N TYR A 57 2.14 -8.93 5.65
CA TYR A 57 3.48 -8.57 5.18
C TYR A 57 3.87 -7.14 5.57
N GLU A 58 2.90 -6.25 5.77
CA GLU A 58 3.10 -4.90 6.28
C GLU A 58 3.68 -4.89 7.70
N ASN A 59 3.62 -6.00 8.44
CA ASN A 59 4.35 -6.12 9.71
C ASN A 59 5.87 -6.07 9.48
N ALA A 60 6.39 -6.71 8.42
CA ALA A 60 7.79 -6.61 8.07
C ALA A 60 8.16 -5.16 7.73
N ILE A 61 7.28 -4.45 7.01
CA ILE A 61 7.45 -3.02 6.73
C ILE A 61 7.47 -2.22 8.03
N ASN A 62 6.52 -2.44 8.94
CA ASN A 62 6.46 -1.78 10.25
C ASN A 62 7.76 -1.94 11.06
N TYR A 63 8.40 -3.12 11.03
CA TYR A 63 9.66 -3.33 11.73
C TYR A 63 10.80 -2.47 11.18
N VAL A 64 10.82 -2.22 9.86
CA VAL A 64 11.88 -1.41 9.24
C VAL A 64 11.59 0.09 9.33
N LEU A 65 10.36 0.53 9.60
CA LEU A 65 10.00 1.96 9.75
C LEU A 65 10.71 2.66 10.93
N GLY A 66 11.37 1.91 11.82
CA GLY A 66 12.23 2.47 12.85
C GLY A 66 13.58 2.98 12.32
N GLU A 67 14.04 2.43 11.20
CA GLU A 67 15.36 2.71 10.61
C GLU A 67 15.26 3.33 9.21
N LYS A 68 14.14 3.12 8.53
CA LYS A 68 13.88 3.54 7.15
C LYS A 68 12.68 4.46 7.11
N ASP A 69 12.78 5.49 6.26
CA ASP A 69 11.65 6.37 6.00
C ASP A 69 10.76 5.79 4.91
N ALA A 70 9.45 5.92 5.11
CA ALA A 70 8.44 5.65 4.11
C ALA A 70 7.48 6.84 4.04
N PHE A 71 6.99 7.14 2.84
CA PHE A 71 6.17 8.31 2.57
C PHE A 71 4.90 7.89 1.84
N GLY A 72 3.78 8.54 2.17
CA GLY A 72 2.51 8.31 1.50
C GLY A 72 2.49 8.98 0.12
N VAL A 73 2.16 8.21 -0.91
CA VAL A 73 1.76 8.75 -2.22
C VAL A 73 0.25 8.56 -2.35
N TYR A 74 -0.47 9.68 -2.41
CA TYR A 74 -1.92 9.66 -2.45
C TYR A 74 -2.43 9.44 -3.87
N THR A 75 -3.52 8.68 -4.00
CA THR A 75 -4.18 8.44 -5.30
C THR A 75 -4.79 9.71 -5.88
N ASN A 76 -5.01 10.75 -5.06
CA ASN A 76 -5.63 12.02 -5.47
C ASN A 76 -6.96 11.81 -6.22
N GLY A 77 -7.75 10.84 -5.78
CA GLY A 77 -9.04 10.50 -6.38
C GLY A 77 -8.96 9.59 -7.60
N LEU A 78 -7.77 9.11 -7.99
CA LEU A 78 -7.65 8.07 -9.01
C LEU A 78 -8.42 6.80 -8.57
N PRO A 79 -9.24 6.23 -9.46
CA PRO A 79 -10.05 5.07 -9.14
C PRO A 79 -9.17 3.83 -9.01
N TRP A 80 -9.42 3.03 -7.99
CA TRP A 80 -8.80 1.73 -7.76
C TRP A 80 -9.77 0.86 -6.96
N ILE A 81 -9.54 -0.45 -6.94
CA ILE A 81 -10.29 -1.41 -6.12
C ILE A 81 -9.44 -2.66 -5.86
N GLU A 82 -9.52 -3.20 -4.65
CA GLU A 82 -9.03 -4.54 -4.31
C GLU A 82 -10.15 -5.57 -4.56
N ILE A 83 -9.83 -6.68 -5.23
CA ILE A 83 -10.82 -7.70 -5.60
C ILE A 83 -10.55 -8.98 -4.80
N ASP A 84 -11.13 -9.05 -3.60
CA ASP A 84 -11.00 -10.22 -2.71
C ASP A 84 -12.21 -11.17 -2.80
N THR A 85 -13.37 -10.63 -3.17
CA THR A 85 -14.64 -11.38 -3.21
C THR A 85 -15.34 -11.29 -4.56
N PRO A 86 -16.28 -12.20 -4.87
CA PRO A 86 -17.13 -12.08 -6.05
C PRO A 86 -17.91 -10.76 -6.11
N GLN A 87 -18.29 -10.19 -4.97
CA GLN A 87 -18.96 -8.90 -4.88
C GLN A 87 -18.02 -7.76 -5.29
N ASP A 88 -16.76 -7.81 -4.88
CA ASP A 88 -15.75 -6.82 -5.30
C ASP A 88 -15.52 -6.89 -6.80
N TYR A 89 -15.51 -8.10 -7.38
CA TYR A 89 -15.41 -8.26 -8.83
C TYR A 89 -16.59 -7.59 -9.56
N VAL A 90 -17.82 -7.82 -9.10
CA VAL A 90 -19.01 -7.17 -9.68
C VAL A 90 -18.89 -5.64 -9.57
N LYS A 91 -18.44 -5.13 -8.44
CA LYS A 91 -18.19 -3.69 -8.24
C LYS A 91 -17.07 -3.17 -9.14
N ALA A 92 -16.00 -3.93 -9.31
CA ALA A 92 -14.88 -3.57 -10.18
C ALA A 92 -15.34 -3.42 -11.62
N VAL A 93 -16.10 -4.39 -12.14
CA VAL A 93 -16.60 -4.36 -13.53
C VAL A 93 -17.61 -3.22 -13.74
N LYS A 94 -18.53 -3.00 -12.79
CA LYS A 94 -19.60 -2.01 -12.95
C LYS A 94 -19.17 -0.58 -12.68
N GLU A 95 -18.20 -0.37 -11.77
CA GLU A 95 -17.86 0.95 -11.24
C GLU A 95 -16.40 1.30 -11.46
N ALA A 96 -15.46 0.55 -10.86
CA ALA A 96 -14.05 0.95 -10.84
C ALA A 96 -13.41 0.91 -12.24
N TYR A 97 -13.61 -0.17 -13.00
CA TYR A 97 -13.01 -0.34 -14.33
C TYR A 97 -13.46 0.74 -15.34
N PRO A 98 -14.76 1.07 -15.48
CA PRO A 98 -15.17 2.20 -16.31
C PRO A 98 -14.57 3.54 -15.86
N GLN A 99 -14.40 3.77 -14.56
CA GLN A 99 -13.75 4.98 -14.05
C GLN A 99 -12.25 5.01 -14.39
N ILE A 100 -11.57 3.87 -14.24
CA ILE A 100 -10.15 3.70 -14.62
C ILE A 100 -9.97 3.99 -16.11
N LEU A 101 -10.81 3.43 -16.98
CA LEU A 101 -10.76 3.71 -18.43
C LEU A 101 -10.95 5.19 -18.74
N ARG A 102 -11.88 5.88 -18.06
CA ARG A 102 -12.08 7.33 -18.23
C ARG A 102 -10.88 8.15 -17.74
N ALA A 103 -10.23 7.73 -16.65
CA ALA A 103 -9.02 8.38 -16.15
C ALA A 103 -7.84 8.17 -17.11
N LEU A 104 -7.75 6.98 -17.72
CA LEU A 104 -6.74 6.63 -18.73
C LEU A 104 -6.88 7.48 -19.99
N THR A 105 -8.10 7.70 -20.48
CA THR A 105 -8.34 8.48 -21.71
C THR A 105 -8.22 9.99 -21.53
N LYS A 106 -8.43 10.52 -20.31
CA LYS A 106 -8.26 11.95 -20.02
C LYS A 106 -6.80 12.36 -19.82
N ASN A 107 -5.95 11.43 -19.39
CA ASN A 107 -4.54 11.67 -19.18
C ASN A 107 -3.73 11.01 -20.31
N GLU A 108 -3.41 11.75 -21.37
CA GLU A 108 -2.49 11.31 -22.44
C GLU A 108 -1.07 10.98 -21.93
N LYS A 109 -0.76 11.33 -20.68
CA LYS A 109 0.49 10.95 -20.00
C LYS A 109 0.16 10.40 -18.63
N TRP A 110 0.05 9.07 -18.56
CA TRP A 110 0.50 8.41 -17.35
C TRP A 110 2.00 8.57 -17.36
N ASP A 111 2.50 9.54 -16.61
CA ASP A 111 3.86 9.46 -16.13
C ASP A 111 3.89 8.19 -15.27
N VAL A 112 4.16 7.05 -15.90
CA VAL A 112 4.71 5.89 -15.21
C VAL A 112 5.96 6.49 -14.57
N VAL A 113 5.85 6.82 -13.29
CA VAL A 113 6.96 7.41 -12.57
C VAL A 113 7.98 6.28 -12.39
N THR A 114 8.80 6.09 -13.40
CA THR A 114 10.03 5.31 -13.32
C THR A 114 10.98 6.13 -12.46
N ILE A 115 10.75 6.11 -11.15
CA ILE A 115 11.71 6.62 -10.17
C ILE A 115 12.87 5.62 -10.19
N TYR A 116 14.00 6.04 -10.73
CA TYR A 116 15.29 5.34 -10.63
C TYR A 116 15.75 5.24 -9.18
#